data_AF-A0A2G2LBX4-F1
#
_entry.id   AF-A0A2G2LBX4-F1
#
_cell.length_a   1.000
_cell.length_b   1.000
_cell.length_c   1.000
_cell.angle_alpha   90.00
_cell.angle_beta   90.00
_cell.angle_gamma   90.00
#
_symmetry.space_group_name_H-M   'P 1'
#
loop_
_entity.id
_entity.type
_entity.pdbx_description
1 polymer ?
#
loop_
_entity_poly.entity_id
_entity_poly.type
_entity_poly.pdbx_seq_one_letter_code
_entity_poly.pdbx_strand_id
1 'polypeptide(L)'
;MRNPVKKIEAFDSRELTFKCKPCELTFDSTPSRFEEELSRSHPFRYFSKCIECQSEVEQVAWQVGILCANANATGPRTAKGKAKSAKNLEGHPTPQECSVIRFNALKHGATAKTAILFPAKPGRYPHCKTCSVDHDYCKQQPACLKRTELFMKHFMAIQSDDPNMLKEIHGANQAGLSALFEDMMITVFTDGVTLRNPAYSFDKDGGFNLARYTNDDGDLITIEEIKAHPILKPLMELLSKNNLSLADLNMTPKVVMDQGITAGNLSDENQSKEQLSEFQKSSKDALEKMSEMIQRSQKNIKADPILMEYETEDEGQ
;
A
#
# COMPACT_ATOMS: atom_id res chain seq x y z
N MET A 1 30.84 -22.20 -28.99
CA MET A 1 31.51 -22.77 -27.81
C MET A 1 32.05 -21.64 -26.95
N ARG A 2 31.35 -21.26 -25.87
CA ARG A 2 31.86 -20.29 -24.88
C ARG A 2 31.77 -20.95 -23.52
N ASN A 3 32.88 -21.55 -23.12
CA ASN A 3 33.15 -21.90 -21.75
C ASN A 3 34.03 -20.77 -21.18
N PRO A 4 33.60 -20.12 -20.10
CA PRO A 4 34.57 -19.80 -19.08
C PRO A 4 33.98 -20.13 -17.71
N VAL A 5 34.23 -21.36 -17.26
CA VAL A 5 34.28 -21.70 -15.82
C VAL A 5 35.42 -20.86 -15.22
N LYS A 6 35.10 -19.64 -14.78
CA LYS A 6 36.01 -18.83 -13.98
C LYS A 6 35.89 -19.33 -12.54
N LYS A 7 37.02 -19.82 -12.00
CA LYS A 7 37.24 -20.12 -10.58
C LYS A 7 36.51 -19.11 -9.70
N ILE A 8 35.43 -19.57 -9.07
CA ILE A 8 34.88 -18.94 -7.88
C ILE A 8 35.91 -19.26 -6.79
N GLU A 9 36.75 -18.29 -6.44
CA GLU A 9 37.69 -18.44 -5.33
C GLU A 9 36.89 -18.60 -4.04
N ALA A 10 36.90 -19.84 -3.54
CA ALA A 10 36.64 -20.26 -2.16
C ALA A 10 35.38 -19.68 -1.46
N PHE A 11 34.19 -20.12 -1.90
CA PHE A 11 33.16 -20.44 -0.90
C PHE A 11 33.61 -21.77 -0.30
N ASP A 12 33.89 -21.81 1.01
CA ASP A 12 34.33 -23.04 1.67
C ASP A 12 33.14 -24.01 1.67
N SER A 13 33.05 -24.82 0.60
CA SER A 13 31.96 -25.76 0.33
C SER A 13 31.96 -26.96 1.28
N ARG A 14 32.65 -26.83 2.42
CA ARG A 14 32.89 -27.88 3.39
C ARG A 14 31.72 -28.06 4.34
N GLU A 15 30.93 -27.02 4.59
CA GLU A 15 29.78 -27.08 5.49
C GLU A 15 28.58 -26.35 4.88
N LEU A 16 27.61 -27.10 4.39
CA LEU A 16 26.31 -26.60 3.94
C LEU A 16 25.22 -27.14 4.85
N THR A 17 24.19 -26.31 5.06
CA THR A 17 23.03 -26.67 5.88
C THR A 17 21.97 -27.31 5.01
N PHE A 18 21.46 -28.46 5.45
CA PHE A 18 20.40 -29.22 4.81
C PHE A 18 19.23 -29.37 5.77
N LYS A 19 18.00 -29.44 5.23
CA LYS A 19 16.79 -29.68 6.03
C LYS A 19 15.99 -30.83 5.44
N CYS A 20 15.96 -31.94 6.16
CA CYS A 20 15.21 -33.12 5.79
C CYS A 20 13.71 -32.84 5.96
N LYS A 21 12.89 -33.07 4.93
CA LYS A 21 11.42 -32.94 5.04
C LYS A 21 10.78 -34.07 5.85
N PRO A 22 11.16 -35.35 5.66
CA PRO A 22 10.63 -36.46 6.46
C PRO A 22 10.95 -36.39 7.96
N CYS A 23 12.18 -36.03 8.33
CA CYS A 23 12.63 -36.03 9.74
C CYS A 23 12.58 -34.64 10.40
N GLU A 24 12.32 -33.58 9.62
CA GLU A 24 12.46 -32.17 10.02
C GLU A 24 13.85 -31.75 10.55
N LEU A 25 14.81 -32.68 10.61
CA LEU A 25 16.17 -32.44 11.07
C LEU A 25 16.90 -31.46 10.14
N THR A 26 17.49 -30.44 10.76
CA THR A 26 18.41 -29.50 10.11
C THR A 26 19.82 -29.86 10.54
N PHE A 27 20.72 -30.08 9.58
CA PHE A 27 22.08 -30.53 9.85
C PHE A 27 23.08 -29.92 8.87
N ASP A 28 24.31 -29.73 9.34
CA ASP A 28 25.42 -29.27 8.52
C ASP A 28 26.25 -30.47 8.06
N SER A 29 26.53 -30.54 6.77
CA SER A 29 27.31 -31.65 6.20
C SER A 29 28.02 -31.24 4.92
N THR A 30 28.96 -32.07 4.48
CA THR A 30 29.54 -31.98 3.15
C THR A 30 28.52 -32.48 2.11
N PRO A 31 28.37 -31.79 0.97
CA PRO A 31 27.45 -32.25 -0.07
C PRO A 31 27.95 -33.56 -0.68
N SER A 32 27.07 -34.57 -0.74
CA SER A 32 27.37 -35.86 -1.36
C SER A 32 27.20 -35.83 -2.88
N ARG A 33 26.28 -34.99 -3.38
CA ARG A 33 25.98 -34.82 -4.80
C ARG A 33 25.76 -33.34 -5.10
N PHE A 34 26.21 -32.92 -6.28
CA PHE A 34 25.87 -31.62 -6.83
C PHE A 34 25.26 -31.78 -8.22
N GLU A 35 24.35 -30.89 -8.58
CA GLU A 35 23.73 -30.80 -9.90
C GLU A 35 23.91 -29.41 -10.48
N GLU A 36 24.12 -29.33 -11.79
CA GLU A 36 24.24 -28.06 -12.50
C GLU A 36 22.85 -27.54 -12.88
N GLU A 37 22.52 -26.33 -12.43
CA GLU A 37 21.31 -25.62 -12.80
C GLU A 37 21.65 -24.20 -13.24
N LEU A 38 21.88 -24.05 -14.55
CA LEU A 38 22.28 -22.79 -15.19
C LEU A 38 21.21 -21.68 -15.14
N SER A 39 19.97 -22.01 -14.77
CA SER A 39 18.88 -21.04 -14.62
C SER A 39 19.01 -20.19 -13.34
N ARG A 40 19.73 -20.70 -12.32
CA ARG A 40 19.95 -20.00 -11.05
C ARG A 40 21.17 -19.09 -11.13
N SER A 41 21.17 -18.06 -10.29
CA SER A 41 22.30 -17.14 -10.15
C SER A 41 23.54 -17.82 -9.58
N HIS A 42 23.35 -18.74 -8.63
CA HIS A 42 24.38 -19.71 -8.26
C HIS A 42 24.21 -20.97 -9.13
N PRO A 43 25.25 -21.43 -9.85
CA PRO A 43 25.12 -22.44 -10.91
C PRO A 43 24.93 -23.89 -10.41
N PHE A 44 25.12 -24.15 -9.11
CA PHE A 44 25.04 -25.51 -8.54
C PHE A 44 23.92 -25.63 -7.51
N ARG A 45 23.26 -26.79 -7.51
CA ARG A 45 22.45 -27.32 -6.40
C ARG A 45 23.25 -28.35 -5.62
N TYR A 46 23.10 -28.34 -4.30
CA TYR A 46 23.78 -29.25 -3.40
C TYR A 46 22.77 -30.18 -2.72
N PHE A 47 23.14 -31.45 -2.63
CA PHE A 47 22.38 -32.49 -1.96
C PHE A 47 23.28 -33.22 -0.97
N SER A 48 22.69 -33.66 0.15
CA SER A 48 23.33 -34.56 1.11
C SER A 48 22.36 -35.65 1.57
N LYS A 49 22.89 -36.71 2.16
CA LYS A 49 22.05 -37.76 2.77
C LYS A 49 21.75 -37.39 4.22
N CYS A 50 20.47 -37.49 4.59
CA CYS A 50 20.07 -37.31 5.98
C CYS A 50 20.68 -38.39 6.88
N ILE A 51 21.20 -37.99 8.04
CA ILE A 51 21.84 -38.91 9.01
C ILE A 51 20.86 -39.98 9.51
N GLU A 52 19.59 -39.61 9.71
CA GLU A 52 18.57 -40.50 10.28
C GLU A 52 17.89 -41.39 9.24
N CYS A 53 17.30 -40.79 8.20
CA CYS A 53 16.50 -41.55 7.23
C CYS A 53 17.25 -41.90 5.94
N GLN A 54 18.51 -41.45 5.78
CA GLN A 54 19.36 -41.69 4.60
C GLN A 54 18.75 -41.22 3.27
N SER A 55 17.65 -40.47 3.30
CA SER A 55 17.06 -39.84 2.13
C SER A 55 17.95 -38.71 1.62
N GLU A 56 17.96 -38.50 0.29
CA GLU A 56 18.65 -37.36 -0.31
C GLU A 56 17.84 -36.08 -0.06
N VAL A 57 18.53 -35.07 0.45
CA VAL A 57 17.94 -33.82 0.92
C VAL A 57 18.65 -32.65 0.26
N GLU A 58 17.86 -31.66 -0.16
CA GLU A 58 18.33 -30.40 -0.73
C GLU A 58 18.82 -29.41 0.34
N GLN A 59 19.74 -28.54 -0.06
CA GLN A 59 20.18 -27.40 0.75
C GLN A 59 18.99 -26.51 1.19
N VAL A 60 19.08 -25.93 2.40
CA VAL A 60 18.02 -25.05 2.89
C VAL A 60 17.88 -23.77 2.05
N ALA A 61 16.63 -23.39 1.78
CA ALA A 61 16.27 -22.29 0.88
C ALA A 61 16.90 -20.93 1.25
N TRP A 62 17.07 -20.61 2.54
CA TRP A 62 17.68 -19.35 2.96
C TRP A 62 19.17 -19.29 2.62
N GLN A 63 19.89 -20.41 2.76
CA GLN A 63 21.31 -20.48 2.42
C GLN A 63 21.52 -20.40 0.90
N VAL A 64 20.61 -21.02 0.13
CA VAL A 64 20.53 -20.84 -1.33
C VAL A 64 20.32 -19.36 -1.70
N GLY A 65 19.45 -18.66 -0.98
CA GLY A 65 19.20 -17.23 -1.16
C GLY A 65 20.46 -16.39 -0.95
N ILE A 66 21.24 -16.67 0.11
CA ILE A 66 22.50 -15.98 0.40
C ILE A 66 23.54 -16.24 -0.71
N LEU A 67 23.68 -17.49 -1.15
CA LEU A 67 24.59 -17.86 -2.24
C LEU A 67 24.25 -17.15 -3.55
N CYS A 68 22.97 -17.13 -3.91
CA CYS A 68 22.51 -16.45 -5.13
C CYS A 68 22.69 -14.92 -5.04
N ALA A 69 22.44 -14.33 -3.87
CA ALA A 69 22.66 -12.90 -3.63
C ALA A 69 24.14 -12.53 -3.74
N ASN A 70 25.03 -13.37 -3.18
CA ASN A 70 26.47 -13.16 -3.28
C ASN A 70 26.97 -13.32 -4.73
N ALA A 71 26.50 -14.34 -5.45
CA ALA A 71 26.82 -14.54 -6.87
C ALA A 71 26.39 -13.34 -7.74
N ASN A 72 25.24 -12.72 -7.41
CA ASN A 72 24.72 -11.53 -8.09
C ASN A 72 25.26 -10.20 -7.54
N ALA A 73 26.15 -10.21 -6.55
CA ALA A 73 26.68 -8.97 -5.98
C ALA A 73 27.44 -8.19 -7.07
N THR A 74 26.85 -7.08 -7.52
CA THR A 74 27.39 -6.20 -8.57
C THR A 74 28.35 -5.18 -7.96
N GLY A 75 29.42 -5.69 -7.34
CA GLY A 75 30.53 -4.86 -6.87
C GLY A 75 31.55 -4.55 -7.97
N PRO A 76 32.40 -3.52 -7.79
CA PRO A 76 33.50 -3.24 -8.72
C PRO A 76 34.46 -4.43 -8.79
N ARG A 77 34.57 -5.05 -9.97
CA ARG A 77 35.38 -6.26 -10.18
C ARG A 77 36.87 -5.99 -10.38
N THR A 78 37.24 -4.79 -10.83
CA THR A 78 38.63 -4.41 -11.10
C THR A 78 39.33 -3.89 -9.86
N ALA A 79 40.63 -4.14 -9.71
CA ALA A 79 41.42 -3.61 -8.57
C ALA A 79 41.33 -2.07 -8.48
N LYS A 80 41.36 -1.38 -9.63
CA LYS A 80 41.14 0.08 -9.72
C LYS A 80 39.74 0.49 -9.27
N GLY A 81 38.71 -0.28 -9.61
CA GLY A 81 37.34 -0.04 -9.16
C GLY A 81 37.14 -0.26 -7.67
N LYS A 82 37.77 -1.31 -7.11
CA LYS A 82 37.79 -1.58 -5.66
C LYS A 82 38.49 -0.44 -4.91
N ALA A 83 39.65 0.01 -5.39
CA ALA A 83 40.37 1.15 -4.80
C ALA A 83 39.55 2.46 -4.87
N LYS A 84 38.84 2.71 -5.97
CA LYS A 84 37.95 3.88 -6.09
C LYS A 84 36.76 3.78 -5.13
N SER A 85 36.16 2.60 -5.00
CA SER A 85 35.07 2.38 -4.04
C SER A 85 35.54 2.49 -2.59
N ALA A 86 36.74 2.00 -2.28
CA ALA A 86 37.34 2.14 -0.95
C ALA A 86 37.61 3.61 -0.61
N LYS A 87 38.18 4.39 -1.56
CA LYS A 87 38.35 5.83 -1.41
C LYS A 87 37.03 6.59 -1.24
N ASN A 88 35.94 6.12 -1.85
CA ASN A 88 34.61 6.72 -1.66
C ASN A 88 34.00 6.38 -0.29
N LEU A 89 34.49 5.34 0.39
CA LEU A 89 34.04 4.92 1.72
C LEU A 89 34.93 5.52 2.83
N GLU A 90 36.16 5.95 2.51
CA GLU A 90 37.01 6.69 3.45
C GLU A 90 36.35 8.02 3.82
N GLY A 91 35.99 8.18 5.09
CA GLY A 91 35.30 9.38 5.60
C GLY A 91 33.77 9.32 5.55
N HIS A 92 33.19 8.25 4.97
CA HIS A 92 31.75 8.02 4.93
C HIS A 92 31.37 6.71 5.66
N PRO A 93 30.26 6.68 6.43
CA PRO A 93 29.37 7.81 6.68
C PRO A 93 29.90 8.71 7.79
N THR A 94 29.87 10.03 7.55
CA THR A 94 30.15 11.04 8.58
C THR A 94 29.14 10.93 9.74
N PRO A 95 29.40 11.49 10.93
CA PRO A 95 28.45 11.43 12.05
C PRO A 95 27.05 11.97 11.73
N GLN A 96 26.98 12.99 10.85
CA GLN A 96 25.73 13.55 10.33
C GLN A 96 25.05 12.62 9.32
N GLU A 97 25.81 11.98 8.42
CA GLU A 97 25.25 10.97 7.51
C GLU A 97 24.83 9.71 8.25
N CYS A 98 25.53 9.35 9.33
CA CYS A 98 25.15 8.27 10.23
C CYS A 98 23.82 8.55 10.93
N SER A 99 23.47 9.80 11.25
CA SER A 99 22.15 10.10 11.83
C SER A 99 21.03 9.95 10.78
N VAL A 100 21.28 10.33 9.53
CA VAL A 100 20.36 10.14 8.39
C VAL A 100 20.25 8.66 7.99
N ILE A 101 21.37 7.92 7.96
CA ILE A 101 21.40 6.47 7.69
C ILE A 101 20.80 5.70 8.85
N ARG A 102 20.99 6.12 10.11
CA ARG A 102 20.27 5.58 11.28
C ARG A 102 18.77 5.89 11.20
N PHE A 103 18.36 7.01 10.59
CA PHE A 103 16.96 7.29 10.29
C PHE A 103 16.39 6.39 9.19
N ASN A 104 17.18 6.03 8.17
CA ASN A 104 16.79 5.03 7.17
C ASN A 104 16.89 3.58 7.69
N ALA A 105 17.74 3.33 8.69
CA ALA A 105 17.89 2.06 9.40
C ALA A 105 17.00 1.96 10.65
N LEU A 106 16.24 3.02 10.99
CA LEU A 106 15.08 2.97 11.87
C LEU A 106 13.96 2.25 11.12
N LYS A 107 14.14 0.93 11.10
CA LYS A 107 13.16 -0.15 11.12
C LYS A 107 11.78 0.13 10.51
N HIS A 108 11.39 -0.85 9.70
CA HIS A 108 10.03 -1.37 9.52
C HIS A 108 9.41 -1.81 10.87
N GLY A 109 9.37 -0.93 11.86
CA GLY A 109 8.59 -1.10 13.08
C GLY A 109 7.13 -0.88 12.75
N ALA A 110 6.22 -1.57 13.46
CA ALA A 110 4.78 -1.46 13.28
C ALA A 110 4.22 -0.01 13.39
N THR A 111 5.03 0.93 13.89
CA THR A 111 4.68 2.35 14.08
C THR A 111 5.62 3.32 13.35
N ALA A 112 6.52 2.84 12.48
CA ALA A 112 7.42 3.70 11.73
C ALA A 112 6.63 4.44 10.63
N LYS A 113 6.34 5.73 10.86
CA LYS A 113 5.79 6.62 9.84
C LYS A 113 6.89 6.90 8.80
N THR A 114 6.90 6.12 7.74
CA THR A 114 7.73 6.40 6.55
C THR A 114 7.45 7.82 6.07
N ALA A 115 8.49 8.54 5.66
CA ALA A 115 8.33 9.89 5.13
C ALA A 115 7.37 9.87 3.92
N ILE A 116 6.22 10.53 4.03
CA ILE A 116 5.09 10.45 3.09
C ILE A 116 5.30 11.33 1.85
N LEU A 117 6.55 11.66 1.54
CA LEU A 117 6.89 12.53 0.42
C LEU A 117 7.18 11.66 -0.80
N PHE A 118 6.39 11.83 -1.85
CA PHE A 118 6.64 11.16 -3.12
C PHE A 118 7.89 11.78 -3.76
N PRO A 119 8.98 11.04 -3.99
CA PRO A 119 10.22 11.62 -4.51
C PRO A 119 9.99 12.19 -5.93
N ALA A 120 10.68 13.27 -6.28
CA ALA A 120 10.60 13.77 -7.64
C ALA A 120 11.30 12.79 -8.62
N LYS A 121 10.52 12.17 -9.50
CA LYS A 121 11.00 11.27 -10.56
C LYS A 121 10.31 11.64 -11.87
N PRO A 122 10.86 12.60 -12.64
CA PRO A 122 10.25 13.03 -13.90
C PRO A 122 10.09 11.84 -14.86
N GLY A 123 8.93 11.76 -15.51
CA GLY A 123 8.58 10.68 -16.46
C GLY A 123 8.32 9.30 -15.86
N ARG A 124 8.42 9.09 -14.54
CA ARG A 124 8.22 7.78 -13.91
C ARG A 124 6.81 7.55 -13.37
N TYR A 125 6.06 8.60 -13.06
CA TYR A 125 4.69 8.46 -12.58
C TYR A 125 3.68 8.42 -13.74
N PRO A 126 2.55 7.71 -13.60
CA PRO A 126 1.53 7.65 -14.66
C PRO A 126 1.01 9.02 -15.10
N HIS A 127 0.83 9.94 -14.14
CA HIS A 127 0.37 11.31 -14.39
C HIS A 127 1.46 12.21 -14.98
N CYS A 128 2.74 11.81 -15.02
CA CYS A 128 3.80 12.62 -15.63
C CYS A 128 3.53 12.87 -17.12
N LYS A 129 2.81 11.96 -17.81
CA LYS A 129 2.47 12.12 -19.24
C LYS A 129 1.56 13.32 -19.51
N THR A 130 0.70 13.66 -18.55
CA THR A 130 -0.29 14.74 -18.66
C THR A 130 0.04 15.91 -17.72
N CYS A 131 1.20 15.86 -17.07
CA CYS A 131 1.63 16.86 -16.09
C CYS A 131 2.17 18.10 -16.80
N SER A 132 1.64 19.28 -16.43
CA SER A 132 2.09 20.58 -16.95
C SER A 132 3.38 21.11 -16.32
N VAL A 133 3.90 20.43 -15.29
CA VAL A 133 5.13 20.83 -14.60
C VAL A 133 6.34 20.48 -15.45
N ASP A 134 7.20 21.46 -15.70
CA ASP A 134 8.45 21.29 -16.44
C ASP A 134 9.36 20.23 -15.78
N HIS A 135 10.01 19.41 -16.62
CA HIS A 135 10.87 18.31 -16.18
C HIS A 135 12.10 18.81 -15.43
N ASP A 136 12.70 19.93 -15.87
CA ASP A 136 13.89 20.50 -15.23
C ASP A 136 13.55 21.06 -13.85
N TYR A 137 12.42 21.75 -13.73
CA TYR A 137 11.89 22.20 -12.45
C TYR A 137 11.53 21.01 -11.54
N CYS A 138 10.85 19.99 -12.07
CA CYS A 138 10.46 18.80 -11.30
C CYS A 138 11.68 18.08 -10.71
N LYS A 139 12.76 17.95 -11.47
CA LYS A 139 14.00 17.26 -11.03
C LYS A 139 14.71 17.97 -9.87
N GLN A 140 14.58 19.30 -9.78
CA GLN A 140 15.19 20.10 -8.71
C GLN A 140 14.41 19.99 -7.38
N GLN A 141 13.13 19.62 -7.43
CA GLN A 141 12.32 19.51 -6.23
C GLN A 141 12.62 18.22 -5.46
N PRO A 142 12.58 18.24 -4.11
CA PRO A 142 12.75 17.03 -3.30
C PRO A 142 11.55 16.06 -3.44
N ALA A 143 10.38 16.56 -3.84
CA ALA A 143 9.15 15.78 -3.98
C ALA A 143 8.36 16.14 -5.25
N CYS A 144 7.54 15.20 -5.70
CA CYS A 144 6.59 15.40 -6.80
C CYS A 144 5.44 16.30 -6.34
N LEU A 145 5.42 17.54 -6.82
CA LEU A 145 4.43 18.56 -6.42
C LEU A 145 2.98 18.08 -6.57
N LYS A 146 2.61 17.51 -7.72
CA LYS A 146 1.23 17.08 -7.98
C LYS A 146 0.76 15.94 -7.08
N ARG A 147 1.65 14.98 -6.80
CA ARG A 147 1.30 13.84 -5.96
C ARG A 147 1.27 14.20 -4.49
N THR A 148 2.17 15.09 -4.07
CA THR A 148 2.16 15.67 -2.73
C THR A 148 0.92 16.54 -2.53
N GLU A 149 0.52 17.36 -3.52
CA GLU A 149 -0.71 18.16 -3.48
C GLU A 149 -1.96 17.27 -3.28
N LEU A 150 -2.10 16.23 -4.11
CA LEU A 150 -3.22 15.29 -4.02
C LEU A 150 -3.24 14.57 -2.66
N PHE A 151 -2.10 14.07 -2.22
CA PHE A 151 -1.99 13.39 -0.93
C PHE A 151 -2.32 14.33 0.23
N MET A 152 -1.81 15.56 0.21
CA MET A 152 -2.08 16.54 1.26
C MET A 152 -3.57 16.91 1.30
N LYS A 153 -4.25 17.06 0.16
CA LYS A 153 -5.70 17.28 0.12
C LYS A 153 -6.47 16.15 0.81
N HIS A 154 -6.12 14.88 0.55
CA HIS A 154 -6.72 13.73 1.24
C HIS A 154 -6.35 13.68 2.73
N PHE A 155 -5.09 13.95 3.07
CA PHE A 155 -4.62 13.94 4.45
C PHE A 155 -5.29 15.04 5.29
N MET A 156 -5.41 16.25 4.75
CA MET A 156 -6.10 17.36 5.38
C MET A 156 -7.58 17.05 5.58
N ALA A 157 -8.26 16.52 4.57
CA ALA A 157 -9.67 16.13 4.69
C ALA A 157 -9.91 15.10 5.80
N ILE A 158 -8.97 14.16 6.00
CA ILE A 158 -9.02 13.18 7.09
C ILE A 158 -8.74 13.84 8.45
N GLN A 159 -7.73 14.72 8.51
CA GLN A 159 -7.32 15.34 9.76
C GLN A 159 -8.32 16.37 10.27
N SER A 160 -8.98 17.12 9.36
CA SER A 160 -9.98 18.11 9.71
C SER A 160 -11.41 17.55 9.78
N ASP A 161 -11.59 16.26 9.50
CA ASP A 161 -12.91 15.59 9.40
C ASP A 161 -13.89 16.31 8.44
N ASP A 162 -13.35 17.00 7.44
CA ASP A 162 -14.11 17.79 6.46
C ASP A 162 -14.02 17.17 5.05
N PRO A 163 -14.96 16.28 4.66
CA PRO A 163 -14.96 15.64 3.35
C PRO A 163 -15.37 16.60 2.24
N ASN A 164 -15.89 17.78 2.58
CA ASN A 164 -16.17 18.83 1.61
C ASN A 164 -14.92 19.22 0.79
N MET A 165 -13.73 19.10 1.38
CA MET A 165 -12.46 19.36 0.68
C MET A 165 -12.20 18.41 -0.49
N LEU A 166 -12.82 17.23 -0.52
CA LEU A 166 -12.63 16.23 -1.57
C LEU A 166 -13.75 16.24 -2.62
N LYS A 167 -14.79 17.06 -2.45
CA LYS A 167 -15.94 17.10 -3.37
C LYS A 167 -15.54 17.38 -4.81
N GLU A 168 -14.61 18.30 -5.03
CA GLU A 168 -14.13 18.61 -6.37
C GLU A 168 -13.42 17.41 -7.01
N ILE A 169 -12.55 16.73 -6.26
CA ILE A 169 -11.80 15.56 -6.73
C ILE A 169 -12.75 14.39 -7.01
N HIS A 170 -13.69 14.13 -6.10
CA HIS A 170 -14.69 13.07 -6.29
C HIS A 170 -15.64 13.38 -7.44
N GLY A 171 -16.05 14.64 -7.60
CA GLY A 171 -16.84 15.10 -8.74
C GLY A 171 -16.12 14.90 -10.06
N ALA A 172 -14.84 15.27 -10.14
CA ALA A 172 -14.02 15.06 -11.34
C ALA A 172 -13.84 13.57 -11.66
N ASN A 173 -13.58 12.73 -10.66
CA ASN A 173 -13.46 11.29 -10.85
C ASN A 173 -14.77 10.65 -11.31
N GLN A 174 -15.90 11.08 -10.72
CA GLN A 174 -17.22 10.59 -11.11
C GLN A 174 -17.56 11.00 -12.55
N ALA A 175 -17.32 12.26 -12.92
CA ALA A 175 -17.52 12.73 -14.28
C ALA A 175 -16.65 11.96 -15.29
N GLY A 176 -15.37 11.74 -14.97
CA GLY A 176 -14.46 10.96 -15.83
C GLY A 176 -14.90 9.50 -15.99
N LEU A 177 -15.40 8.88 -14.93
CA LEU A 177 -15.96 7.53 -14.99
C LEU A 177 -17.24 7.50 -15.84
N SER A 178 -18.16 8.45 -15.64
CA SER A 178 -19.38 8.57 -16.45
C SER A 178 -19.08 8.75 -17.93
N ALA A 179 -18.10 9.58 -18.29
CA ALA A 179 -17.66 9.75 -19.66
C ALA A 179 -17.11 8.44 -20.27
N LEU A 180 -16.27 7.72 -19.52
CA LEU A 180 -15.74 6.43 -19.95
C LEU A 180 -16.86 5.37 -20.10
N PHE A 181 -17.89 5.41 -19.26
CA PHE A 181 -19.07 4.56 -19.42
C PHE A 181 -19.85 4.89 -20.68
N GLU A 182 -20.06 6.16 -21.00
CA GLU A 182 -20.72 6.60 -22.23
C GLU A 182 -19.94 6.11 -23.46
N ASP A 183 -18.60 6.29 -23.48
CA ASP A 183 -17.73 5.80 -24.55
C ASP A 183 -17.79 4.28 -24.70
N MET A 184 -17.77 3.54 -23.59
CA MET A 184 -17.94 2.08 -23.60
C MET A 184 -19.31 1.67 -24.15
N MET A 185 -20.39 2.37 -23.77
CA MET A 185 -21.72 2.07 -24.31
C MET A 185 -21.80 2.33 -25.81
N ILE A 186 -21.25 3.44 -26.29
CA ILE A 186 -21.19 3.75 -27.72
C ILE A 186 -20.43 2.64 -28.46
N THR A 187 -19.26 2.24 -27.94
CA THR A 187 -18.45 1.17 -28.52
C THR A 187 -19.22 -0.16 -28.57
N VAL A 188 -19.98 -0.50 -27.53
CA VAL A 188 -20.83 -1.70 -27.52
C VAL A 188 -21.97 -1.60 -28.55
N PHE A 189 -22.57 -0.44 -28.72
CA PHE A 189 -23.60 -0.22 -29.75
C PHE A 189 -23.04 -0.27 -31.17
N THR A 190 -21.81 0.20 -31.40
CA THR A 190 -21.18 0.19 -32.72
C THR A 190 -20.58 -1.16 -33.10
N ASP A 191 -19.87 -1.81 -32.16
CA ASP A 191 -19.12 -3.03 -32.45
C ASP A 191 -20.02 -4.28 -32.49
N GLY A 192 -21.21 -4.21 -31.88
CA GLY A 192 -22.24 -5.24 -32.05
C GLY A 192 -21.72 -6.66 -31.82
N VAL A 193 -20.78 -6.87 -30.89
CA VAL A 193 -20.18 -8.20 -30.62
C VAL A 193 -21.19 -9.02 -29.82
N THR A 194 -22.23 -9.45 -30.52
CA THR A 194 -23.19 -10.44 -30.06
C THR A 194 -22.51 -11.80 -30.12
N LEU A 195 -22.52 -12.53 -29.01
CA LEU A 195 -22.26 -13.97 -29.06
C LEU A 195 -23.44 -14.61 -29.79
N ARG A 196 -23.21 -14.96 -31.05
CA ARG A 196 -24.17 -15.64 -31.91
C ARG A 196 -23.91 -17.13 -31.81
N ASN A 197 -24.79 -17.83 -31.12
CA ASN A 197 -24.72 -19.28 -31.04
C ASN A 197 -25.66 -19.87 -32.11
N PRO A 198 -25.18 -20.71 -33.04
CA PRO A 198 -26.08 -21.36 -33.98
C PRO A 198 -27.03 -22.28 -33.20
N ALA A 199 -28.34 -22.15 -33.45
CA ALA A 199 -29.32 -23.04 -32.85
C ALA A 199 -29.17 -24.44 -33.46
N TYR A 200 -28.88 -25.43 -32.60
CA TYR A 200 -28.78 -26.82 -33.00
C TYR A 200 -29.68 -27.69 -32.13
N SER A 201 -30.24 -28.73 -32.74
CA SER A 201 -31.03 -29.75 -32.04
C SER A 201 -30.43 -31.13 -32.29
N PHE A 202 -30.40 -31.96 -31.25
CA PHE A 202 -30.09 -33.38 -31.38
C PHE A 202 -31.38 -34.18 -31.48
N ASP A 203 -31.49 -35.00 -32.52
CA ASP A 203 -32.58 -35.96 -32.64
C ASP A 203 -32.34 -37.18 -31.74
N LYS A 204 -33.40 -37.91 -31.37
CA LYS A 204 -33.32 -39.07 -30.45
C LYS A 204 -32.46 -40.22 -30.98
N ASP A 205 -32.20 -40.24 -32.28
CA ASP A 205 -31.35 -41.21 -32.98
C ASP A 205 -29.91 -40.71 -33.24
N GLY A 206 -29.49 -39.60 -32.59
CA GLY A 206 -28.11 -39.11 -32.64
C GLY A 206 -27.77 -38.24 -33.87
N GLY A 207 -28.76 -37.82 -34.65
CA GLY A 207 -28.58 -36.85 -35.73
C GLY A 207 -28.41 -35.41 -35.21
N PHE A 208 -27.40 -34.69 -35.71
CA PHE A 208 -27.19 -33.26 -35.41
C PHE A 208 -27.83 -32.41 -36.52
N ASN A 209 -28.86 -31.63 -36.17
CA ASN A 209 -29.52 -30.72 -37.09
C ASN A 209 -29.19 -29.27 -36.74
N LEU A 210 -28.59 -28.54 -37.68
CA LEU A 210 -28.38 -27.10 -37.59
C LEU A 210 -29.63 -26.40 -38.12
N ALA A 211 -30.24 -25.51 -37.33
CA ALA A 211 -31.43 -24.79 -37.76
C ALA A 211 -31.07 -23.80 -38.88
N ARG A 212 -31.52 -24.06 -40.11
CA ARG A 212 -31.32 -23.21 -41.29
C ARG A 212 -32.67 -22.88 -41.91
N TYR A 213 -32.84 -21.65 -42.37
CA TYR A 213 -34.01 -21.23 -43.14
C TYR A 213 -33.57 -20.55 -44.44
N THR A 214 -34.35 -20.70 -45.50
CA THR A 214 -34.12 -19.97 -46.75
C THR A 214 -34.89 -18.66 -46.70
N ASN A 215 -34.19 -17.54 -46.92
CA ASN A 215 -34.82 -16.25 -47.15
C ASN A 215 -35.37 -16.17 -48.58
N ASP A 216 -36.28 -15.22 -48.82
CA ASP A 216 -36.96 -15.01 -50.12
C ASP A 216 -35.99 -14.72 -51.28
N ASP A 217 -34.75 -14.33 -50.98
CA ASP A 217 -33.67 -14.10 -51.97
C ASP A 217 -32.82 -15.35 -52.27
N GLY A 218 -33.15 -16.51 -51.71
CA GLY A 218 -32.51 -17.80 -52.03
C GLY A 218 -31.26 -18.16 -51.23
N ASP A 219 -30.85 -17.32 -50.28
CA ASP A 219 -29.70 -17.59 -49.40
C ASP A 219 -30.10 -18.40 -48.16
N LEU A 220 -29.30 -19.43 -47.86
CA LEU A 220 -29.44 -20.31 -46.69
C LEU A 220 -28.79 -19.66 -45.46
N ILE A 221 -29.60 -19.10 -44.55
CA ILE A 221 -29.12 -18.45 -43.34
C ILE A 221 -29.34 -19.38 -42.13
N THR A 222 -28.33 -19.50 -41.27
CA THR A 222 -28.42 -20.26 -40.02
C THR A 222 -29.15 -19.42 -38.97
N ILE A 223 -30.09 -20.01 -38.24
CA ILE A 223 -30.79 -19.36 -37.14
C ILE A 223 -29.81 -19.28 -35.95
N GLU A 224 -29.50 -18.06 -35.52
CA GLU A 224 -28.56 -17.79 -34.43
C GLU A 224 -29.32 -17.28 -33.20
N GLU A 225 -29.09 -17.87 -32.04
CA GLU A 225 -29.51 -17.30 -30.75
C GLU A 225 -28.59 -16.15 -30.38
N ILE A 226 -29.17 -14.97 -30.18
CA ILE A 226 -28.46 -13.77 -29.76
C ILE A 226 -28.49 -13.71 -28.23
N LYS A 227 -27.35 -13.99 -27.57
CA LYS A 227 -27.19 -13.75 -26.13
C LYS A 227 -26.78 -12.29 -25.87
N ALA A 228 -27.23 -11.75 -24.74
CA ALA A 228 -26.87 -10.42 -24.27
C ALA A 228 -25.35 -10.25 -24.19
N HIS A 229 -24.87 -9.03 -24.49
CA HIS A 229 -23.45 -8.72 -24.60
C HIS A 229 -22.72 -8.98 -23.26
N PRO A 230 -21.61 -9.76 -23.25
CA PRO A 230 -20.97 -10.23 -22.01
C PRO A 230 -20.41 -9.10 -21.14
N ILE A 231 -20.15 -7.93 -21.73
CA ILE A 231 -19.62 -6.75 -21.01
C ILE A 231 -20.73 -5.97 -20.28
N LEU A 232 -22.01 -6.13 -20.64
CA LEU A 232 -23.10 -5.39 -20.00
C LEU A 232 -23.25 -5.74 -18.51
N LYS A 233 -23.08 -7.01 -18.14
CA LYS A 233 -23.20 -7.43 -16.74
C LYS A 233 -22.09 -6.85 -15.85
N PRO A 234 -20.78 -6.98 -16.20
CA PRO A 234 -19.71 -6.29 -15.48
C PRO A 234 -19.87 -4.77 -15.43
N LEU A 235 -20.37 -4.12 -16.50
CA LEU A 235 -20.60 -2.68 -16.51
C LEU A 235 -21.71 -2.27 -15.52
N MET A 236 -22.82 -3.01 -15.49
CA MET A 236 -23.91 -2.77 -14.53
C MET A 236 -23.48 -3.04 -13.09
N GLU A 237 -22.64 -4.06 -12.86
CA GLU A 237 -22.01 -4.31 -11.56
C GLU A 237 -21.05 -3.18 -11.15
N LEU A 238 -20.30 -2.59 -12.09
CA LEU A 238 -19.41 -1.47 -11.79
C LEU A 238 -20.20 -0.19 -11.51
N LEU A 239 -21.27 0.07 -12.27
CA LEU A 239 -22.14 1.23 -12.08
C LEU A 239 -22.85 1.17 -10.71
N SER A 240 -23.40 0.01 -10.34
CA SER A 240 -24.05 -0.18 -9.04
C SER A 240 -23.06 -0.02 -7.88
N LYS A 241 -21.86 -0.59 -7.97
CA LYS A 241 -20.82 -0.44 -6.94
C LYS A 241 -20.24 0.97 -6.85
N ASN A 242 -20.16 1.70 -7.96
CA ASN A 242 -19.64 3.07 -7.93
C ASN A 242 -20.66 4.06 -7.35
N ASN A 243 -21.94 3.90 -7.67
CA ASN A 243 -23.02 4.68 -7.03
C ASN A 243 -23.09 4.42 -5.52
N LEU A 244 -22.81 3.19 -5.06
CA LEU A 244 -22.63 2.90 -3.63
C LEU A 244 -21.40 3.62 -3.05
N SER A 245 -20.29 3.68 -3.80
CA SER A 245 -19.09 4.37 -3.34
C SER A 245 -19.31 5.87 -3.09
N LEU A 246 -20.20 6.54 -3.82
CA LEU A 246 -20.47 7.96 -3.61
C LEU A 246 -21.31 8.23 -2.33
N ALA A 247 -22.12 7.25 -1.91
CA ALA A 247 -22.84 7.26 -0.64
C ALA A 247 -21.97 6.80 0.54
N ASP A 248 -21.07 5.84 0.32
CA ASP A 248 -20.11 5.31 1.31
C ASP A 248 -18.86 6.18 1.49
N LEU A 249 -18.49 6.99 0.49
CA LEU A 249 -17.44 8.00 0.60
C LEU A 249 -17.90 9.24 1.38
N ASN A 250 -19.01 9.13 2.14
CA ASN A 250 -19.25 9.90 3.36
C ASN A 250 -18.12 9.64 4.37
N MET A 251 -16.94 10.19 4.09
CA MET A 251 -15.90 10.50 5.06
C MET A 251 -16.37 11.64 5.99
N THR A 252 -17.59 11.51 6.53
CA THR A 252 -18.24 12.38 7.51
C THR A 252 -19.09 11.53 8.44
N PRO A 253 -19.31 11.97 9.70
CA PRO A 253 -20.09 11.30 10.75
C PRO A 253 -21.56 10.99 10.43
N LYS A 254 -22.01 11.04 9.18
CA LYS A 254 -23.36 10.62 8.77
C LYS A 254 -23.55 9.11 8.68
N VAL A 255 -22.50 8.33 8.38
CA VAL A 255 -22.57 6.86 8.55
C VAL A 255 -22.49 6.49 10.04
N VAL A 256 -21.92 7.36 10.88
CA VAL A 256 -22.03 7.29 12.34
C VAL A 256 -23.43 7.72 12.83
N MET A 257 -24.17 8.58 12.13
CA MET A 257 -25.56 8.91 12.46
C MET A 257 -26.58 7.90 11.90
N ASP A 258 -26.30 7.25 10.77
CA ASP A 258 -27.18 6.21 10.21
C ASP A 258 -26.95 4.84 10.87
N GLN A 259 -25.76 4.57 11.44
CA GLN A 259 -25.48 3.36 12.25
C GLN A 259 -25.48 3.62 13.76
N GLY A 260 -25.36 4.87 14.20
CA GLY A 260 -25.50 5.28 15.59
C GLY A 260 -26.92 5.77 15.82
N ILE A 261 -27.75 4.90 16.38
CA ILE A 261 -28.87 5.21 17.28
C ILE A 261 -29.72 6.38 16.79
N THR A 262 -30.91 6.05 16.28
CA THR A 262 -32.10 6.92 16.21
C THR A 262 -32.17 7.94 17.36
N ALA A 263 -31.48 9.08 17.19
CA ALA A 263 -31.55 10.26 18.04
C ALA A 263 -32.76 11.04 17.54
N GLY A 264 -33.95 10.53 17.88
CA GLY A 264 -35.18 11.07 17.34
C GLY A 264 -36.43 10.26 17.68
N ASN A 265 -36.40 9.46 18.75
CA ASN A 265 -37.64 9.00 19.37
C ASN A 265 -37.57 9.30 20.87
N LEU A 266 -38.26 10.38 21.25
CA LEU A 266 -38.38 10.88 22.62
C LEU A 266 -39.22 9.88 23.42
N SER A 267 -38.55 9.03 24.21
CA SER A 267 -39.20 8.25 25.25
C SER A 267 -38.40 8.20 26.56
N ASP A 268 -37.57 9.22 26.86
CA ASP A 268 -36.85 9.33 28.14
C ASP A 268 -36.69 10.80 28.60
N GLU A 269 -37.81 11.46 28.92
CA GLU A 269 -37.80 12.84 29.46
C GLU A 269 -37.27 12.96 30.90
N ASN A 270 -37.09 11.84 31.63
CA ASN A 270 -36.62 11.88 33.02
C ASN A 270 -35.10 11.71 33.16
N GLN A 271 -34.44 10.88 32.33
CA GLN A 271 -32.98 10.69 32.39
C GLN A 271 -32.19 11.91 31.89
N SER A 272 -32.73 12.66 30.93
CA SER A 272 -32.07 13.85 30.37
C SER A 272 -31.94 15.02 31.36
N LYS A 273 -32.90 15.18 32.28
CA LYS A 273 -32.83 16.20 33.34
C LYS A 273 -31.79 15.85 34.39
N GLU A 274 -31.68 14.57 34.76
CA GLU A 274 -30.67 14.10 35.70
C GLU A 274 -29.26 14.25 35.12
N GLN A 275 -29.04 13.83 33.86
CA GLN A 275 -27.75 13.96 33.18
C GLN A 275 -27.32 15.43 32.96
N LEU A 276 -28.26 16.32 32.59
CA LEU A 276 -27.96 17.76 32.49
C LEU A 276 -27.63 18.36 33.87
N SER A 277 -28.33 17.94 34.93
CA SER A 277 -28.05 18.40 36.29
C SER A 277 -26.70 17.89 36.81
N GLU A 278 -26.31 16.66 36.48
CA GLU A 278 -25.00 16.08 36.83
C GLU A 278 -23.87 16.76 36.07
N PHE A 279 -24.06 17.06 34.78
CA PHE A 279 -23.09 17.80 33.98
C PHE A 279 -22.90 19.24 34.50
N GLN A 280 -23.98 19.91 34.90
CA GLN A 280 -23.92 21.24 35.52
C GLN A 280 -23.19 21.20 36.87
N LYS A 281 -23.44 20.17 37.70
CA LYS A 281 -22.71 19.98 38.97
C LYS A 281 -21.21 19.72 38.73
N SER A 282 -20.87 18.82 37.80
CA SER A 282 -19.48 18.52 37.46
C SER A 282 -18.73 19.76 36.93
N SER A 283 -19.39 20.55 36.08
CA SER A 283 -18.83 21.82 35.57
C SER A 283 -18.62 22.85 36.68
N LYS A 284 -19.56 22.95 37.62
CA LYS A 284 -19.44 23.84 38.78
C LYS A 284 -18.29 23.42 39.70
N ASP A 285 -18.17 22.13 40.00
CA ASP A 285 -17.09 21.59 40.82
C ASP A 285 -15.70 21.82 40.19
N ALA A 286 -15.61 21.72 38.85
CA ALA A 286 -14.37 22.02 38.13
C ALA A 286 -13.99 23.51 38.22
N LEU A 287 -14.99 24.41 38.12
CA LEU A 287 -14.78 25.86 38.29
C LEU A 287 -14.42 26.23 39.72
N GLU A 288 -15.05 25.62 40.73
CA GLU A 288 -14.70 25.83 42.14
C GLU A 288 -13.26 25.39 42.43
N LYS A 289 -12.84 24.21 41.95
CA LYS A 289 -11.45 23.73 42.07
C LYS A 289 -10.44 24.64 41.38
N MET A 290 -10.80 25.18 40.21
CA MET A 290 -9.96 26.15 39.50
C MET A 290 -9.82 27.45 40.30
N SER A 291 -10.92 27.95 40.86
CA SER A 291 -10.90 29.15 41.71
C SER A 291 -10.03 28.96 42.97
N GLU A 292 -10.07 27.76 43.56
CA GLU A 292 -9.26 27.42 44.73
C GLU A 292 -7.76 27.34 44.37
N MET A 293 -7.43 26.76 43.21
CA MET A 293 -6.05 26.73 42.70
C MET A 293 -5.51 28.14 42.44
N ILE A 294 -6.33 29.05 41.89
CA ILE A 294 -5.96 30.45 41.68
C ILE A 294 -5.73 31.16 43.02
N GLN A 295 -6.61 30.97 44.01
CA GLN A 295 -6.43 31.57 45.34
C GLN A 295 -5.18 31.05 46.05
N ARG A 296 -4.86 29.75 45.93
CA ARG A 296 -3.62 29.18 46.47
C ARG A 296 -2.39 29.73 45.75
N SER A 297 -2.45 29.86 44.42
CA SER A 297 -1.38 30.48 43.63
C SER A 297 -1.14 31.93 44.04
N GLN A 298 -2.20 32.73 44.22
CA GLN A 298 -2.08 34.12 44.68
C GLN A 298 -1.52 34.23 46.09
N LYS A 299 -1.91 33.33 47.01
CA LYS A 299 -1.32 33.27 48.36
C LYS A 299 0.16 32.92 48.32
N ASN A 300 0.56 31.99 47.45
CA ASN A 300 1.96 31.60 47.29
C ASN A 300 2.79 32.73 46.68
N ILE A 301 2.25 33.48 45.70
CA ILE A 301 2.92 34.65 45.12
C ILE A 301 3.13 35.74 46.18
N LYS A 302 2.15 35.98 47.05
CA LYS A 302 2.28 36.95 48.16
C LYS A 302 3.21 36.49 49.28
N ALA A 303 3.38 35.18 49.44
CA ALA A 303 4.29 34.61 50.44
C ALA A 303 5.69 34.36 49.87
N ASP A 304 5.94 34.74 48.61
CA ASP A 304 7.21 34.51 47.93
C ASP A 304 8.25 35.49 48.49
N PRO A 305 9.32 35.00 49.17
CA PRO A 305 10.26 35.84 49.91
C PRO A 305 10.98 36.86 49.02
N ILE A 306 11.20 36.52 47.75
CA ILE A 306 11.84 37.41 46.77
C ILE A 306 10.97 38.66 46.51
N LEU A 307 9.65 38.49 46.43
CA LEU A 307 8.71 39.58 46.14
C LEU A 307 8.59 40.54 47.33
N MET A 308 8.63 39.99 48.56
CA MET A 308 8.68 40.78 49.80
C MET A 308 9.99 41.58 49.93
N GLU A 309 11.13 41.01 49.53
CA GLU A 309 12.42 41.71 49.50
C GLU A 309 12.37 42.92 48.55
N TYR A 310 11.80 42.78 47.34
CA TYR A 310 11.62 43.90 46.41
C TYR A 310 10.64 44.97 46.91
N GLU A 311 9.50 44.60 47.51
CA GLU A 311 8.57 45.58 48.09
C GLU A 311 9.19 46.35 49.27
N THR A 312 10.05 45.71 50.07
CA THR A 312 10.77 46.41 51.15
C THR A 312 11.91 47.31 50.66
N GLU A 313 12.50 47.03 49.49
CA GLU A 313 13.49 47.90 48.86
C GLU A 313 12.87 49.15 48.23
N ASP A 314 11.65 49.05 47.69
CA ASP A 314 10.90 50.19 47.12
C ASP A 314 10.31 51.14 48.19
N GLU A 315 9.96 50.64 49.39
CA GLU A 315 9.49 51.49 50.52
C GLU A 315 10.64 52.16 51.31
N GLY A 316 11.90 51.83 51.00
CA GLY A 316 13.11 52.30 51.68
C GLY A 316 13.84 53.49 51.02
N GLN A 317 13.27 54.10 49.98
CA GLN A 317 13.80 55.31 49.30
C GLN A 317 12.95 56.56 49.57
#